data_AF-A0A522AEJ9-F1
#
_entry.id   AF-A0A522AEJ9-F1
#
_cell.length_a   1.000
_cell.length_b   1.000
_cell.length_c   1.000
_cell.angle_alpha   90.00
_cell.angle_beta   90.00
_cell.angle_gamma   90.00
#
_symmetry.space_group_name_H-M   'P 1'
#
loop_
_entity.id
_entity.type
_entity.pdbx_description
1 polymer ?
#
loop_
_entity_poly.entity_id
_entity_poly.type
_entity_poly.pdbx_seq_one_letter_code
_entity_poly.pdbx_strand_id
1 'polypeptide(L)'
;AARLHSYQPHVPILDEGVEDPHRVAAAADQKILTAIPSLKNLGHDVRDFADTAALIAALDIVITVDTSVAHLAGALGKPVWVMLPYVPDWRWLLGRSDSPWYPTMRLFRQSAAGVWTDAIAGVAAELNAVLEKKKVELSGI
;
A
#
# COMPACT_ATOMS: atom_id res chain seq x y z
N ALA A 1 41.16 -16.82 -9.66
CA ALA A 1 41.25 -15.45 -9.12
C ALA A 1 40.08 -14.63 -9.67
N ALA A 2 39.01 -14.49 -8.88
CA ALA A 2 37.79 -13.80 -9.28
C ALA A 2 37.96 -12.29 -9.09
N ARG A 3 37.75 -11.50 -10.17
CA ARG A 3 37.67 -10.04 -10.07
C ARG A 3 36.30 -9.66 -9.54
N LEU A 4 36.27 -9.07 -8.35
CA LEU A 4 35.12 -8.34 -7.83
C LEU A 4 34.87 -7.13 -8.74
N HIS A 5 33.70 -7.05 -9.36
CA HIS A 5 33.24 -5.81 -10.02
C HIS A 5 33.01 -4.77 -8.92
N SER A 6 33.73 -3.66 -9.00
CA SER A 6 33.53 -2.49 -8.15
C SER A 6 32.15 -1.89 -8.42
N TYR A 7 31.29 -1.90 -7.41
CA TYR A 7 30.06 -1.12 -7.36
C TYR A 7 30.37 0.37 -7.59
N GLN A 8 29.62 1.01 -8.49
CA GLN A 8 29.72 2.45 -8.77
C GLN A 8 28.33 3.05 -8.51
N PRO A 9 28.10 3.78 -7.40
CA PRO A 9 26.84 4.45 -7.17
C PRO A 9 26.88 5.82 -7.85
N HIS A 10 26.31 5.89 -9.05
CA HIS A 10 26.05 7.18 -9.72
C HIS A 10 24.60 7.25 -10.15
N VAL A 11 23.68 7.20 -9.19
CA VAL A 11 22.37 7.82 -9.38
C VAL A 11 22.42 9.10 -8.57
N PRO A 12 22.40 10.29 -9.20
CA PRO A 12 22.31 11.54 -8.47
C PRO A 12 21.05 11.49 -7.58
N ILE A 13 21.24 11.69 -6.29
CA ILE A 13 20.14 12.06 -5.39
C ILE A 13 19.55 13.32 -6.03
N LEU A 14 18.26 13.30 -6.36
CA LEU A 14 17.56 14.39 -7.06
C LEU A 14 18.00 15.74 -6.49
N ASP A 15 18.47 16.65 -7.35
CA ASP A 15 18.82 18.01 -6.97
C ASP A 15 17.63 18.65 -6.24
N GLU A 16 17.90 19.41 -5.17
CA GLU A 16 16.86 20.14 -4.45
C GLU A 16 16.06 21.02 -5.43
N GLY A 17 14.78 20.69 -5.61
CA GLY A 17 13.87 21.41 -6.51
C GLY A 17 13.41 20.64 -7.75
N VAL A 18 13.95 19.45 -8.02
CA VAL A 18 13.35 18.55 -9.04
C VAL A 18 12.19 17.80 -8.38
N GLU A 19 10.96 18.07 -8.81
CA GLU A 19 9.80 17.27 -8.39
C GLU A 19 10.03 15.81 -8.76
N ASP A 20 9.93 14.92 -7.77
CA ASP A 20 10.03 13.49 -7.99
C ASP A 20 8.87 13.04 -8.90
N PRO A 21 9.13 12.59 -10.13
CA PRO A 21 8.09 12.17 -11.06
C PRO A 21 7.29 10.96 -10.53
N HIS A 22 7.82 10.20 -9.58
CA HIS A 22 7.09 9.11 -8.91
C HIS A 22 6.07 9.61 -7.89
N ARG A 23 6.09 10.89 -7.50
CA ARG A 23 5.09 11.52 -6.62
C ARG A 23 3.89 12.09 -7.37
N VAL A 24 3.97 12.17 -8.69
CA VAL A 24 2.91 12.74 -9.53
C VAL A 24 2.15 11.60 -10.23
N ALA A 25 0.84 11.54 -10.00
CA ALA A 25 0.00 10.60 -10.73
C ALA A 25 0.00 10.94 -12.24
N ALA A 26 -0.15 9.93 -13.09
CA ALA A 26 -0.28 10.18 -14.53
C ALA A 26 -1.46 11.13 -14.79
N ALA A 27 -1.37 11.98 -15.83
CA ALA A 27 -2.41 12.98 -16.09
C ALA A 27 -3.83 12.39 -16.25
N ALA A 28 -3.93 11.15 -16.74
CA ALA A 28 -5.18 10.41 -16.81
C ALA A 28 -5.73 10.06 -15.41
N ASP A 29 -4.86 9.60 -14.51
CA ASP A 29 -5.20 9.26 -13.14
C ASP A 29 -5.56 10.52 -12.35
N GLN A 30 -4.83 11.63 -12.54
CA GLN A 30 -5.09 12.89 -11.85
C GLN A 30 -6.55 13.35 -12.01
N LYS A 31 -7.13 13.20 -13.22
CA LYS A 31 -8.55 13.53 -13.45
C LYS A 31 -9.48 12.69 -12.58
N ILE A 32 -9.21 11.39 -12.47
CA ILE A 32 -9.99 10.46 -11.63
C ILE A 32 -9.83 10.84 -10.16
N LEU A 33 -8.60 11.11 -9.71
CA LEU A 33 -8.31 11.48 -8.33
C LEU A 33 -9.06 12.76 -7.93
N THR A 34 -9.11 13.77 -8.80
CA THR A 34 -9.84 15.03 -8.54
C THR A 34 -11.36 14.88 -8.59
N ALA A 35 -11.89 13.83 -9.21
CA ALA A 35 -13.33 13.61 -9.35
C ALA A 35 -13.96 12.92 -8.11
N ILE A 36 -13.15 12.47 -7.14
CA ILE A 36 -13.61 11.78 -5.93
C ILE A 36 -13.47 12.76 -4.74
N PRO A 37 -14.55 13.42 -4.28
CA PRO A 37 -14.44 14.48 -3.28
C PRO A 37 -13.90 14.02 -1.92
N SER A 38 -14.08 12.74 -1.58
CA SER A 38 -13.60 12.14 -0.34
C SER A 38 -12.14 11.68 -0.39
N LEU A 39 -11.52 11.67 -1.58
CA LEU A 39 -10.13 11.26 -1.73
C LEU A 39 -9.20 12.42 -1.35
N LYS A 40 -8.32 12.17 -0.39
CA LYS A 40 -7.32 13.13 0.07
C LYS A 40 -5.95 12.70 -0.41
N ASN A 41 -5.32 13.49 -1.26
CA ASN A 41 -3.91 13.32 -1.60
C ASN A 41 -3.06 14.05 -0.55
N LEU A 42 -2.40 13.28 0.31
CA LEU A 42 -1.51 13.80 1.36
C LEU A 42 -0.03 13.77 0.96
N GLY A 43 0.30 13.41 -0.29
CA GLY A 43 1.68 13.19 -0.72
C GLY A 43 2.59 14.41 -0.56
N HIS A 44 2.06 15.63 -0.70
CA HIS A 44 2.81 16.86 -0.49
C HIS A 44 3.13 17.15 0.99
N ASP A 45 2.35 16.59 1.92
CA ASP A 45 2.52 16.79 3.36
C ASP A 45 3.44 15.74 4.01
N VAL A 46 3.85 14.70 3.26
CA VAL A 46 4.70 13.60 3.74
C VAL A 46 6.15 13.83 3.33
N ARG A 47 7.00 14.16 4.30
CA ARG A 47 8.43 14.42 4.06
C ARG A 47 9.29 13.20 4.32
N ASP A 48 8.95 12.41 5.34
CA ASP A 48 9.70 11.23 5.74
C ASP A 48 8.81 10.07 6.20
N PHE A 49 9.45 9.00 6.68
CA PHE A 49 8.76 7.81 7.19
C PHE A 49 8.03 8.06 8.52
N ALA A 50 8.44 9.06 9.31
CA ALA A 50 7.75 9.41 10.54
C ALA A 50 6.40 10.08 10.24
N ASP A 51 6.37 10.99 9.26
CA ASP A 51 5.10 11.57 8.76
C ASP A 51 4.18 10.45 8.23
N THR A 52 4.73 9.48 7.48
CA THR A 52 3.97 8.30 7.01
C THR A 52 3.40 7.47 8.17
N ALA A 53 4.21 7.21 9.21
CA ALA A 53 3.81 6.46 10.39
C ALA A 53 2.69 7.18 11.17
N ALA A 54 2.77 8.51 11.29
CA ALA A 54 1.75 9.33 11.93
C ALA A 54 0.41 9.25 11.20
N LEU A 55 0.42 9.30 9.86
CA LEU A 55 -0.78 9.10 9.05
C LEU A 55 -1.36 7.70 9.24
N ILE A 56 -0.53 6.66 9.15
CA ILE A 56 -0.95 5.27 9.40
C ILE A 56 -1.58 5.13 10.79
N ALA A 57 -1.02 5.78 11.82
CA ALA A 57 -1.54 5.75 13.18
C ALA A 57 -2.98 6.28 13.29
N ALA A 58 -3.36 7.25 12.44
CA ALA A 58 -4.71 7.82 12.39
C ALA A 58 -5.72 6.98 11.57
N LEU A 59 -5.27 5.98 10.82
CA LEU A 59 -6.14 5.14 10.00
C LEU A 59 -6.68 3.94 10.76
N ASP A 60 -7.92 3.56 10.43
CA ASP A 60 -8.55 2.31 10.88
C ASP A 60 -7.97 1.08 10.18
N ILE A 61 -7.64 1.24 8.89
CA ILE A 61 -7.11 0.20 8.03
C ILE A 61 -6.21 0.81 6.96
N VAL A 62 -5.14 0.11 6.60
CA VAL A 62 -4.27 0.45 5.47
C VAL A 62 -4.49 -0.57 4.35
N ILE A 63 -4.92 -0.11 3.18
CA ILE A 63 -5.06 -0.96 1.98
C ILE A 63 -4.01 -0.49 0.97
N THR A 64 -3.10 -1.37 0.55
CA THR A 64 -1.95 -1.00 -0.28
C THR A 64 -1.46 -2.17 -1.16
N VAL A 65 -0.41 -1.94 -1.94
CA VAL A 65 0.38 -2.97 -2.65
C VAL A 65 1.73 -3.20 -1.96
N ASP A 66 2.52 -4.16 -2.45
CA ASP A 66 3.86 -4.48 -1.93
C ASP A 66 4.82 -3.28 -1.98
N THR A 67 4.87 -2.54 -0.87
CA THR A 67 5.61 -1.27 -0.70
C THR A 67 6.09 -1.16 0.74
N SER A 68 7.00 -0.23 1.01
CA SER A 68 7.46 0.08 2.37
C SER A 68 6.31 0.43 3.33
N VAL A 69 5.22 1.03 2.82
CA VAL A 69 4.01 1.36 3.60
C VAL A 69 3.35 0.12 4.19
N ALA A 70 3.30 -0.99 3.45
CA ALA A 70 2.73 -2.25 3.93
C ALA A 70 3.49 -2.77 5.16
N HIS A 71 4.81 -2.75 5.08
CA HIS A 71 5.70 -3.19 6.15
C HIS A 71 5.66 -2.28 7.37
N LEU A 72 5.67 -0.96 7.15
CA LEU A 72 5.56 0.01 8.23
C LEU A 72 4.23 -0.15 8.98
N ALA A 73 3.11 -0.26 8.27
CA ALA A 73 1.82 -0.45 8.89
C ALA A 73 1.70 -1.77 9.66
N GLY A 74 2.27 -2.85 9.11
CA GLY A 74 2.36 -4.14 9.80
C GLY A 74 3.20 -4.08 11.07
N ALA A 75 4.36 -3.40 11.03
CA ALA A 75 5.23 -3.18 12.19
C ALA A 75 4.56 -2.33 13.29
N LEU A 76 3.70 -1.39 12.91
CA LEU A 76 2.90 -0.57 13.84
C LEU A 76 1.68 -1.34 14.41
N GLY A 77 1.46 -2.60 14.01
CA GLY A 77 0.33 -3.40 14.47
C GLY A 77 -1.03 -2.92 13.98
N LYS A 78 -1.08 -2.14 12.89
CA LYS A 78 -2.33 -1.70 12.29
C LYS A 78 -2.98 -2.81 11.47
N PRO A 79 -4.31 -2.83 11.30
CA PRO A 79 -4.94 -3.66 10.28
C PRO A 79 -4.42 -3.28 8.89
N VAL A 80 -3.89 -4.24 8.13
CA VAL A 80 -3.31 -4.00 6.79
C VAL A 80 -3.80 -5.01 5.78
N TRP A 81 -4.27 -4.56 4.62
CA TRP A 81 -4.58 -5.40 3.47
C TRP A 81 -3.62 -5.11 2.33
N VAL A 82 -2.96 -6.14 1.81
CA VAL A 82 -1.99 -6.02 0.72
C VAL A 82 -2.50 -6.74 -0.51
N MET A 83 -2.59 -6.01 -1.62
CA MET A 83 -2.84 -6.56 -2.94
C MET A 83 -1.50 -6.95 -3.59
N LEU A 84 -1.36 -8.23 -3.92
CA LEU A 84 -0.15 -8.83 -4.45
C LEU A 84 -0.30 -9.21 -5.93
N PRO A 85 0.75 -9.01 -6.74
CA PRO A 85 0.75 -9.46 -8.13
C PRO A 85 0.75 -11.00 -8.22
N TYR A 86 0.46 -11.52 -9.41
CA TYR A 86 0.39 -12.96 -9.65
C TYR A 86 1.70 -13.69 -9.30
N VAL A 87 2.84 -13.07 -9.57
CA VAL A 87 4.16 -13.53 -9.12
C VAL A 87 4.63 -12.60 -8.00
N PRO A 88 4.31 -12.91 -6.73
CA PRO A 88 4.72 -12.09 -5.60
C PRO A 88 6.20 -12.31 -5.24
N ASP A 89 6.76 -11.37 -4.49
CA ASP A 89 8.04 -11.61 -3.81
C ASP A 89 7.94 -12.79 -2.83
N TRP A 90 9.05 -13.52 -2.67
CA TRP A 90 9.14 -14.72 -1.84
C TRP A 90 8.64 -14.52 -0.41
N ARG A 91 8.78 -13.31 0.16
CA ARG A 91 8.40 -13.00 1.54
C ARG A 91 6.90 -13.19 1.81
N TRP A 92 6.08 -13.11 0.76
CA TRP A 92 4.63 -13.22 0.83
C TRP A 92 4.13 -14.65 0.76
N LEU A 93 5.01 -15.62 0.46
CA LEU A 93 4.69 -17.04 0.27
C LEU A 93 3.54 -17.27 -0.75
N LEU A 94 3.16 -18.54 -0.93
CA LEU A 94 2.08 -18.95 -1.82
C LEU A 94 1.01 -19.74 -1.05
N GLY A 95 -0.22 -19.73 -1.56
CA GLY A 95 -1.32 -20.54 -1.01
C GLY A 95 -1.88 -20.07 0.33
N ARG A 96 -1.59 -18.82 0.74
CA ARG A 96 -2.07 -18.24 2.01
C ARG A 96 -2.55 -16.81 1.85
N SER A 97 -3.48 -16.42 2.71
CA SER A 97 -4.11 -15.09 2.75
C SER A 97 -3.68 -14.25 3.95
N ASP A 98 -2.75 -14.73 4.77
CA ASP A 98 -2.18 -14.06 5.93
C ASP A 98 -0.66 -13.88 5.78
N SER A 99 -0.05 -13.04 6.63
CA SER A 99 1.41 -12.81 6.65
C SER A 99 2.05 -13.48 7.88
N PRO A 100 3.12 -14.30 7.71
CA PRO A 100 3.86 -14.84 8.85
C PRO A 100 4.64 -13.76 9.61
N TRP A 101 4.84 -12.58 9.00
CA TRP A 101 5.63 -11.49 9.57
C TRP A 101 4.78 -10.49 10.35
N TYR A 102 3.53 -10.28 9.93
CA TYR A 102 2.63 -9.29 10.50
C TYR A 102 1.25 -9.91 10.77
N PRO A 103 0.91 -10.21 12.04
CA PRO A 103 -0.34 -10.89 12.40
C PRO A 103 -1.62 -10.15 12.01
N THR A 104 -1.55 -8.83 11.86
CA THR A 104 -2.70 -7.97 11.50
C THR A 104 -2.90 -7.83 10.00
N MET A 105 -2.08 -8.52 9.19
CA MET A 105 -2.06 -8.34 7.74
C MET A 105 -2.81 -9.45 7.01
N ARG A 106 -3.59 -9.05 5.99
CA ARG A 106 -4.29 -9.93 5.06
C ARG A 106 -3.82 -9.69 3.63
N LEU A 107 -3.72 -10.75 2.85
CA LEU A 107 -3.21 -10.76 1.48
C LEU A 107 -4.33 -11.07 0.49
N PHE A 108 -4.42 -10.25 -0.55
CA PHE A 108 -5.31 -10.39 -1.70
C PHE A 108 -4.44 -10.56 -2.94
N ARG A 109 -4.68 -11.57 -3.76
CA ARG A 109 -3.76 -11.97 -4.85
C ARG A 109 -4.45 -11.87 -6.19
N GLN A 110 -3.72 -11.43 -7.20
CA GLN A 110 -4.16 -11.61 -8.58
C GLN A 110 -4.38 -13.10 -8.87
N SER A 111 -5.44 -13.41 -9.61
CA SER A 111 -5.72 -14.76 -10.11
C SER A 111 -4.86 -15.12 -11.31
N ALA A 112 -4.51 -14.13 -12.13
CA ALA A 112 -3.61 -14.24 -13.26
C ALA A 112 -2.83 -12.93 -13.46
N ALA A 113 -1.71 -12.97 -14.18
CA ALA A 113 -0.89 -11.79 -14.43
C ALA A 113 -1.72 -10.67 -15.10
N GLY A 114 -1.73 -9.50 -14.47
CA GLY A 114 -2.50 -8.33 -14.94
C GLY A 114 -4.00 -8.36 -14.60
N VAL A 115 -4.53 -9.47 -14.09
CA VAL A 115 -5.93 -9.61 -13.69
C VAL A 115 -6.08 -9.23 -12.22
N TRP A 116 -6.41 -7.96 -11.97
CA TRP A 116 -6.62 -7.42 -10.62
C TRP A 116 -8.07 -7.50 -10.14
N THR A 117 -9.03 -7.80 -11.02
CA THR A 117 -10.46 -7.74 -10.73
C THR A 117 -10.84 -8.55 -9.49
N ASP A 118 -10.31 -9.78 -9.35
CA ASP A 118 -10.63 -10.66 -8.23
C ASP A 118 -10.06 -10.15 -6.90
N ALA A 119 -8.83 -9.62 -6.93
CA ALA A 119 -8.20 -9.03 -5.74
C ALA A 119 -8.98 -7.78 -5.28
N ILE A 120 -9.33 -6.91 -6.21
CA ILE A 120 -10.11 -5.69 -5.94
C ILE A 120 -11.51 -6.04 -5.42
N ALA A 121 -12.18 -7.02 -6.05
CA ALA A 121 -13.50 -7.48 -5.61
C ALA A 121 -13.44 -8.06 -4.19
N GLY A 122 -12.41 -8.84 -3.87
CA GLY A 122 -12.17 -9.35 -2.52
C GLY A 122 -11.98 -8.24 -1.51
N VAL A 123 -11.15 -7.23 -1.82
CA VAL A 123 -10.96 -6.05 -0.95
C VAL A 123 -12.27 -5.30 -0.73
N ALA A 124 -13.06 -5.05 -1.79
CA ALA A 124 -14.31 -4.32 -1.70
C ALA A 124 -15.35 -5.06 -0.84
N ALA A 125 -15.49 -6.38 -1.02
CA ALA A 125 -16.40 -7.20 -0.25
C ALA A 125 -16.08 -7.15 1.26
N GLU A 126 -14.80 -7.29 1.60
CA GLU A 126 -14.33 -7.26 2.98
C GLU A 126 -14.44 -5.86 3.59
N LEU A 127 -14.14 -4.81 2.81
CA LEU A 127 -14.28 -3.44 3.29
C LEU A 127 -15.74 -3.12 3.62
N ASN A 128 -16.68 -3.53 2.76
CA ASN A 128 -18.10 -3.39 3.05
C ASN A 128 -18.48 -4.11 4.34
N ALA A 129 -17.99 -5.34 4.57
CA ALA A 129 -18.24 -6.05 5.82
C ALA A 129 -17.68 -5.31 7.05
N VAL A 130 -16.51 -4.68 6.94
CA VAL A 130 -15.95 -3.83 8.01
C VAL A 130 -16.81 -2.59 8.24
N LEU A 131 -17.26 -1.93 7.18
CA LEU A 131 -18.10 -0.75 7.27
C LEU A 131 -19.46 -1.06 7.91
N GLU A 132 -20.09 -2.19 7.57
CA GLU A 132 -21.34 -2.61 8.21
C GLU A 132 -21.14 -2.87 9.71
N LYS A 133 -20.04 -3.53 10.11
CA LYS A 133 -19.70 -3.70 11.53
C LYS A 133 -19.52 -2.35 12.24
N LYS A 134 -18.76 -1.43 11.64
CA LYS A 134 -18.56 -0.09 12.19
C LYS A 134 -19.85 0.72 12.28
N LYS A 135 -20.75 0.61 11.29
CA LYS A 135 -22.07 1.26 11.33
C LYS A 135 -22.89 0.75 12.51
N VAL A 136 -22.94 -0.57 12.72
CA VAL A 136 -23.64 -1.19 13.84
C VAL A 136 -23.07 -0.70 15.18
N GLU A 137 -21.74 -0.68 15.32
CA GLU A 137 -21.06 -0.16 16.51
C GLU A 137 -21.35 1.32 16.79
N LEU A 138 -21.42 2.14 15.74
CA LEU A 138 -21.68 3.58 15.84
C LEU A 138 -23.17 3.92 16.01
N SER A 139 -24.08 3.05 15.55
CA SER A 139 -25.53 3.26 15.63
C SER A 139 -26.17 2.82 16.94
N GLY A 140 -25.42 2.16 17.83
CA GLY A 140 -26.03 1.49 18.98
C GLY A 140 -26.65 2.47 19.99
N ILE A 141 -27.92 2.41 20.40
CA ILE A 141 -28.93 1.32 20.41
C ILE A 141 -28.37 -0.11 20.46
#